data_AF-A0A4R5BX11-F1
#
_entry.id   AF-A0A4R5BX11-F1
#
_cell.length_a   1.000
_cell.length_b   1.000
_cell.length_c   1.000
_cell.angle_alpha   90.00
_cell.angle_beta   90.00
_cell.angle_gamma   90.00
#
_symmetry.space_group_name_H-M   'P 1'
#
loop_
_entity.id
_entity.type
_entity.pdbx_description
1 polymer ?
#
loop_
_entity_poly.entity_id
_entity_poly.type
_entity_poly.pdbx_seq_one_letter_code
_entity_poly.pdbx_strand_id
1 'polypeptide(L)' 'MHWWSQQACDAAAEAQAADPSPRNLMAAAQVQALISMAEALHRIASAMEEQNKPENALPLIVRSKS' A
#
# COMPACT_ATOMS: atom_id res chain seq x y z
N MET A 1 8.46 0.57 -5.70
CA MET A 1 8.07 1.99 -5.53
C MET A 1 7.19 2.39 -6.69
N HIS A 2 5.91 2.70 -6.44
CA HIS A 2 5.01 3.12 -7.52
C HIS A 2 5.30 4.58 -7.89
N TRP A 3 5.28 4.91 -9.20
CA TRP A 3 5.59 6.26 -9.71
C TRP A 3 4.75 7.37 -9.05
N TRP A 4 3.49 7.08 -8.72
CA TRP A 4 2.57 8.02 -8.08
C TRP A 4 2.88 8.28 -6.60
N SER A 5 3.49 7.31 -5.90
CA SER A 5 3.91 7.50 -4.50
C SER A 5 5.07 8.48 -4.41
N GLN A 6 6.04 8.36 -5.33
CA GLN A 6 7.20 9.26 -5.36
C GLN A 6 6.76 10.69 -5.67
N GLN A 7 5.90 10.88 -6.68
CA GLN A 7 5.37 12.18 -7.04
C GLN A 7 4.61 12.87 -5.89
N ALA A 8 3.83 12.11 -5.11
CA ALA A 8 3.10 12.65 -3.96
C ALA A 8 4.03 13.06 -2.80
N CYS A 9 5.08 12.27 -2.53
CA CYS A 9 6.11 12.62 -1.55
C CYS A 9 6.90 13.86 -1.98
N ASP A 10 7.31 13.91 -3.26
CA ASP A 10 8.10 15.03 -3.79
C ASP A 10 7.30 16.33 -3.73
N ALA A 11 6.02 16.31 -4.13
CA ALA A 11 5.14 17.48 -4.03
C ALA A 11 4.90 17.94 -2.59
N ALA A 12 4.78 17.00 -1.63
CA ALA A 12 4.67 17.33 -0.21
C ALA A 12 5.96 17.95 0.36
N ALA A 13 7.12 17.41 -0.05
CA ALA A 13 8.43 17.93 0.34
C ALA A 13 8.67 19.33 -0.24
N GLU A 14 8.31 19.56 -1.51
CA GLU A 14 8.39 20.86 -2.17
C GLU A 14 7.50 21.91 -1.49
N ALA A 15 6.25 21.55 -1.17
CA ALA A 15 5.33 22.45 -0.47
C ALA A 15 5.83 22.81 0.94
N GLN A 16 6.42 21.84 1.65
CA GLN A 16 7.03 22.06 2.96
C GLN A 16 8.29 22.92 2.88
N ALA A 17 9.11 22.75 1.84
CA ALA A 17 10.29 23.57 1.61
C ALA A 17 9.92 25.02 1.26
N ALA A 18 8.80 25.23 0.56
CA ALA A 18 8.28 26.55 0.23
C ALA A 18 7.61 27.26 1.42
N ASP A 19 6.87 26.52 2.26
CA ASP A 19 6.26 27.04 3.49
C ASP A 19 6.25 25.95 4.59
N PRO A 20 7.14 26.04 5.59
CA PRO A 20 7.20 25.07 6.69
C PRO A 20 6.17 25.38 7.80
N SER A 21 4.99 25.88 7.45
CA SER A 21 3.91 26.11 8.41
C SER A 21 3.47 24.79 9.07
N PRO A 22 2.99 24.80 10.33
CA PRO A 22 2.49 23.60 11.00
C PRO A 22 1.43 22.85 10.20
N ARG A 23 0.63 23.58 9.41
CA ARG A 23 -0.36 23.00 8.50
C ARG A 23 0.30 22.17 7.40
N ASN A 24 1.35 22.66 6.76
CA ASN A 24 2.05 21.94 5.70
C ASN A 24 2.82 20.73 6.23
N LEU A 25 3.38 20.81 7.45
CA LEU A 25 3.96 19.65 8.13
C LEU A 25 2.92 18.55 8.36
N MET A 26 1.72 18.93 8.82
CA MET A 26 0.61 17.98 8.99
C MET A 26 0.14 17.40 7.65
N ALA A 27 0.09 18.22 6.60
CA ALA A 27 -0.30 17.76 5.26
C ALA A 27 0.71 16.74 4.70
N ALA A 28 2.01 16.99 4.85
CA ALA A 28 3.06 16.05 4.44
C ALA A 28 2.98 14.72 5.22
N ALA A 29 2.75 14.77 6.53
CA ALA A 29 2.55 13.58 7.35
C ALA A 29 1.28 12.80 6.93
N GLN A 30 0.19 13.50 6.59
CA GLN A 30 -1.03 12.86 6.08
C GLN A 30 -0.80 12.17 4.74
N VAL A 31 -0.09 12.81 3.81
CA VAL A 31 0.28 12.22 2.52
C VAL A 31 1.08 10.94 2.73
N GLN A 32 2.07 10.97 3.62
CA GLN A 32 2.87 9.78 3.94
C GLN A 32 2.04 8.63 4.53
N ALA A 33 1.08 8.95 5.41
CA ALA A 33 0.18 7.96 5.99
C ALA A 33 -0.72 7.32 4.92
N LEU A 34 -1.29 8.13 4.01
CA LEU A 34 -2.13 7.64 2.92
C LEU A 34 -1.37 6.74 1.95
N ILE A 35 -0.13 7.09 1.61
CA ILE A 35 0.77 6.25 0.80
C ILE A 35 1.00 4.91 1.50
N SER A 36 1.33 4.94 2.79
CA SER A 36 1.59 3.71 3.57
C SER A 36 0.36 2.80 3.62
N MET A 37 -0.84 3.38 3.78
CA MET A 37 -2.11 2.64 3.72
C MET A 37 -2.33 2.00 2.35
N ALA A 38 -2.12 2.76 1.27
CA ALA A 38 -2.31 2.25 -0.07
C ALA A 38 -1.32 1.13 -0.42
N GLU A 39 -0.06 1.22 0.03
CA GLU A 39 0.90 0.12 -0.11
C GLU A 39 0.48 -1.13 0.69
N ALA A 40 -0.05 -0.96 1.90
CA ALA A 40 -0.55 -2.07 2.70
C ALA A 40 -1.74 -2.77 2.02
N LEU A 41 -2.69 -1.99 1.48
CA LEU A 41 -3.81 -2.51 0.71
C LEU A 41 -3.35 -3.24 -0.55
N HIS A 42 -2.35 -2.70 -1.26
CA HIS A 42 -1.77 -3.36 -2.42
C HIS A 42 -1.15 -4.72 -2.06
N ARG A 43 -0.38 -4.79 -0.97
CA ARG A 43 0.19 -6.06 -0.47
C ARG A 43 -0.88 -7.08 -0.11
N ILE A 44 -1.97 -6.65 0.53
CA ILE A 44 -3.10 -7.52 0.85
C ILE A 44 -3.73 -8.06 -0.44
N ALA A 45 -4.00 -7.19 -1.41
CA ALA A 45 -4.56 -7.58 -2.70
C ALA A 45 -3.64 -8.60 -3.42
N SER A 46 -2.34 -8.33 -3.51
CA SER A 46 -1.37 -9.25 -4.14
C SER A 46 -1.31 -10.60 -3.42
N ALA A 47 -1.32 -10.62 -2.08
CA ALA A 47 -1.36 -11.86 -1.31
C ALA A 47 -2.67 -12.65 -1.53
N MET A 48 -3.79 -11.97 -1.79
CA MET A 48 -5.05 -12.61 -2.15
C MET A 48 -5.00 -13.17 -3.58
N GLU A 49 -4.41 -12.45 -4.53
CA GLU A 49 -4.21 -12.93 -5.91
C GLU A 49 -3.31 -14.18 -5.96
N GLU A 50 -2.23 -14.21 -5.17
CA GLU A 50 -1.31 -15.35 -5.08
C GLU A 50 -1.96 -16.61 -4.47
N GLN A 51 -2.88 -16.44 -3.52
CA GLN A 51 -3.66 -17.55 -2.93
C GLN A 51 -4.72 -18.10 -3.90
N ASN A 52 -5.25 -17.25 -4.78
CA ASN A 52 -6.23 -17.66 -5.79
C ASN A 52 -5.59 -18.30 -7.03
N LYS A 53 -4.25 -18.38 -7.10
CA LYS A 53 -3.59 -19.19 -8.13
C LYS A 53 -3.83 -20.68 -7.87
N PRO A 54 -4.25 -21.46 -8.88
CA PRO A 54 -4.57 -22.88 -8.74
C PRO A 54 -3.35 -23.73 -8.31
N GLU A 55 -2.14 -23.18 -8.41
CA GLU A 55 -0.88 -23.81 -7.99
C GLU A 55 -0.63 -23.72 -6.47
N ASN A 56 -1.29 -22.78 -5.77
CA ASN A 56 -1.17 -22.55 -4.32
C ASN A 56 -2.41 -23.00 -3.53
N ALA A 57 -3.44 -23.51 -4.21
CA ALA A 57 -4.50 -24.23 -3.53
C ALA A 57 -3.88 -25.48 -2.89
N LEU A 58 -3.61 -25.40 -1.58
CA LEU A 58 -3.36 -26.59 -0.75
C LEU A 58 -4.36 -27.65 -1.20
N PRO A 59 -3.94 -28.91 -1.44
CA PRO A 59 -4.87 -29.95 -1.83
C PRO A 59 -5.92 -29.98 -0.74
N LEU A 60 -7.12 -29.47 -1.05
CA LEU A 60 -8.30 -29.57 -0.23
C LEU A 60 -8.34 -31.05 0.12
N ILE A 61 -8.07 -31.36 1.39
CA ILE A 61 -8.09 -32.72 1.89
C ILE A 61 -9.49 -33.20 1.59
N VAL A 62 -9.64 -33.90 0.46
CA VAL A 62 -10.80 -34.70 0.14
C VAL A 62 -10.75 -35.76 1.23
N ARG A 63 -11.48 -35.50 2.32
CA ARG A 63 -11.72 -36.47 3.36
C ARG A 63 -12.56 -37.56 2.72
N SER A 64 -11.87 -38.51 2.08
CA SER A 64 -12.45 -39.74 1.58
C SER A 64 -13.06 -40.48 2.76
N LYS A 65 -14.40 -40.56 2.72
CA LYS A 65 -15.27 -41.68 3.06
C LYS A 65 -15.04 -42.41 4.39
N SER A 66 -16.08 -42.42 5.22
CA SER A 66 -16.68 -43.68 5.64
C SER A 66 -18.19 -43.53 5.80
#